data_AF-A0A4Q2Y055-F1
#
_entry.id   AF-A0A4Q2Y055-F1
#
_cell.length_a   1.000
_cell.length_b   1.000
_cell.length_c   1.000
_cell.angle_alpha   90.00
_cell.angle_beta   90.00
_cell.angle_gamma   90.00
#
_symmetry.space_group_name_H-M   'P 1'
#
loop_
_entity.id
_entity.type
_entity.pdbx_description
1 polymer ?
#
loop_
_entity_poly.entity_id
_entity_poly.type
_entity_poly.pdbx_seq_one_letter_code
_entity_poly.pdbx_strand_id
1 'polypeptide(L)'
;MEDATRIKIPSDFATGQVISEVQTIKFSSLVSQVTSRKLTFDDLKAERQPFGVLETYQHVANRGQPGVQPVSDLLYTTNPRQSAISHQLAAGSFTAVPHYQSHLRAVSTFDGAIQTSGNGQRAFWGASQEASIGRDRLPFFEIPREPVLSLGALQHANLGSSTFSTSYQFANSWASSYLPLARVGKVDKSKISGGVPIYDTSYLVNEALWDGFFFSGISPVLTPGTSVAPGKAWEKQTANVTRSSHDVLEQFVKSPRENPLANPRMHLYQNGVPAEDLVKSLSEPAGCRKSASHLLVDGAFNINSTSPEAWTALLAGLRGQEFETQDGATNKTDNTSFPRFRHPSGREGDNWNGFRALSDEKIKEFANHLVDEVKERGPFLSLSEFVNRRVEGSDLGKCGAVQAAIDALNVNGQASQKPFPMEGYPAEAQSHIIQDSGVAIPGFLTQADVLQSLAPVITCRSDTFTIRAYGESRDKSGKVNARSWCEAVVQRTPAFVDVTDRPETRLGDATPLNQKFGRRYEVVSFRLLHPSET
;
A
#
# COMPACT_ATOMS: atom_id res chain seq x y z
N MET A 1 -31.47 12.54 -27.16
CA MET A 1 -31.14 12.73 -25.73
C MET A 1 -31.94 13.93 -25.26
N GLU A 2 -33.03 13.71 -24.54
CA GLU A 2 -33.83 14.78 -23.96
C GLU A 2 -33.63 14.81 -22.46
N ASP A 3 -33.34 15.99 -21.92
CA ASP A 3 -33.54 16.24 -20.50
C ASP A 3 -35.04 16.17 -20.22
N ALA A 4 -35.46 15.23 -19.37
CA ALA A 4 -36.86 15.01 -19.03
C ALA A 4 -37.57 16.25 -18.47
N THR A 5 -36.81 17.28 -18.04
CA THR A 5 -37.37 18.57 -17.60
C THR A 5 -37.70 19.52 -18.76
N ARG A 6 -37.04 19.40 -19.92
CA ARG A 6 -37.26 20.26 -21.10
C ARG A 6 -38.53 19.92 -21.88
N ILE A 7 -39.00 18.68 -21.78
CA ILE A 7 -40.29 18.21 -22.36
C ILE A 7 -41.49 19.04 -21.85
N LYS A 8 -41.35 19.76 -20.73
CA LYS A 8 -42.45 20.54 -20.11
C LYS A 8 -42.59 21.98 -20.60
N ILE A 9 -41.73 22.47 -21.50
CA ILE A 9 -41.77 23.86 -21.98
C ILE A 9 -42.22 23.88 -23.45
N PRO A 10 -43.49 24.21 -23.75
CA PRO A 10 -44.04 24.15 -25.11
C PRO A 10 -43.38 25.09 -26.13
N SER A 11 -42.59 26.06 -25.66
CA SER A 11 -41.90 27.07 -26.48
C SER A 11 -40.42 26.77 -26.74
N ASP A 12 -39.89 25.63 -26.27
CA ASP A 12 -38.51 25.24 -26.55
C ASP A 12 -38.42 24.48 -27.88
N PHE A 13 -38.04 25.20 -28.94
CA PHE A 13 -37.86 24.66 -30.29
C PHE A 13 -36.50 23.96 -30.49
N ALA A 14 -35.64 23.90 -29.46
CA ALA A 14 -34.33 23.22 -29.53
C ALA A 14 -34.41 21.72 -29.20
N THR A 15 -35.57 21.09 -29.41
CA THR A 15 -35.78 19.65 -29.18
C THR A 15 -34.97 18.82 -30.18
N GLY A 16 -34.16 17.90 -29.67
CA GLY A 16 -33.27 17.05 -30.47
C GLY A 16 -31.88 17.63 -30.76
N GLN A 17 -31.58 18.86 -30.34
CA GLN A 17 -30.20 19.36 -30.32
C GLN A 17 -29.61 19.20 -28.93
N VAL A 18 -28.61 18.32 -28.81
CA VAL A 18 -27.74 18.30 -27.63
C VAL A 18 -26.46 19.01 -27.98
N ILE A 19 -26.24 20.11 -27.29
CA ILE A 19 -24.95 20.75 -27.18
C ILE A 19 -24.21 19.95 -26.11
N SER A 20 -23.35 19.02 -26.53
CA SER A 20 -22.34 18.50 -25.61
C SER A 20 -21.22 19.53 -25.57
N GLU A 21 -21.26 20.40 -24.57
CA GLU A 21 -20.10 21.20 -24.21
C GLU A 21 -19.15 20.32 -23.42
N VAL A 22 -18.22 19.67 -24.13
CA VAL A 22 -17.01 19.18 -23.48
C VAL A 22 -16.08 20.38 -23.37
N GLN A 23 -15.92 20.91 -22.16
CA GLN A 23 -14.85 21.86 -21.90
C GLN A 23 -13.52 21.14 -22.16
N THR A 24 -12.88 21.51 -23.25
CA THR A 24 -11.50 21.09 -23.52
C THR A 24 -10.54 22.20 -23.11
N ILE A 25 -9.31 21.77 -22.85
CA ILE A 25 -8.14 22.57 -22.49
C ILE A 25 -8.08 23.90 -23.27
N LYS A 26 -7.87 25.04 -22.56
CA LYS A 26 -7.76 26.44 -23.07
C LYS A 26 -9.08 27.19 -23.39
N PHE A 27 -10.16 26.92 -22.68
CA PHE A 27 -11.47 27.57 -22.91
C PHE A 27 -12.05 27.35 -24.31
N SER A 28 -11.49 26.45 -25.14
CA SER A 28 -12.17 25.99 -26.33
C SER A 28 -13.22 24.97 -25.92
N SER A 29 -14.48 25.36 -25.98
CA SER A 29 -15.56 24.38 -26.02
C SER A 29 -15.50 23.70 -27.38
N LEU A 30 -15.30 22.37 -27.38
CA LEU A 30 -15.58 21.60 -28.58
C LEU A 30 -17.08 21.32 -28.53
N VAL A 31 -17.84 22.25 -29.08
CA VAL A 31 -19.30 22.13 -29.18
C VAL A 31 -19.60 21.09 -30.25
N SER A 32 -19.81 19.85 -29.82
CA SER A 32 -20.43 18.85 -30.69
C SER A 32 -21.94 19.05 -30.62
N GLN A 33 -22.50 19.69 -31.65
CA GLN A 33 -23.94 19.72 -31.86
C GLN A 33 -24.38 18.38 -32.43
N VAL A 34 -24.97 17.55 -31.56
CA VAL A 34 -25.60 16.30 -31.98
C VAL A 34 -27.07 16.60 -32.22
N THR A 35 -27.50 16.51 -33.48
CA THR A 35 -28.91 16.68 -33.85
C THR A 35 -29.52 15.30 -34.03
N SER A 36 -30.40 14.89 -33.12
CA SER A 36 -31.21 13.68 -33.28
C SER A 36 -32.48 14.00 -34.07
N ARG A 37 -32.90 13.08 -34.95
CA ARG A 37 -34.18 13.17 -35.64
C ARG A 37 -35.32 13.27 -34.61
N LYS A 38 -36.27 14.17 -34.85
CA LYS A 38 -37.51 14.26 -34.08
C LYS A 38 -38.33 12.99 -34.33
N LEU A 39 -38.60 12.24 -33.27
CA LEU A 39 -39.35 10.98 -33.32
C LEU A 39 -40.54 11.09 -32.38
N THR A 40 -41.74 10.80 -32.87
CA THR A 40 -42.94 10.69 -32.04
C THR A 40 -42.98 9.34 -31.33
N PHE A 41 -43.85 9.22 -30.31
CA PHE A 41 -44.07 7.94 -29.64
C PHE A 41 -44.56 6.86 -30.62
N ASP A 42 -45.38 7.23 -31.60
CA ASP A 42 -45.85 6.31 -32.63
C ASP A 42 -44.73 5.89 -33.59
N ASP A 43 -43.79 6.80 -33.94
CA ASP A 43 -42.60 6.48 -34.74
C ASP A 43 -41.66 5.50 -34.01
N LEU A 44 -41.52 5.65 -32.69
CA LEU A 44 -40.74 4.74 -31.83
C LEU A 44 -41.40 3.36 -31.69
N LYS A 45 -42.73 3.29 -31.83
CA LYS A 45 -43.51 2.05 -31.74
C LYS A 45 -43.60 1.31 -33.08
N ALA A 46 -43.58 2.05 -34.19
CA ALA A 46 -43.75 1.51 -35.54
C ALA A 46 -42.49 0.80 -36.07
N GLU A 47 -41.30 1.34 -35.81
CA GLU A 47 -40.04 0.77 -36.31
C GLU A 47 -38.91 0.91 -35.27
N ARG A 48 -37.94 -0.02 -35.32
CA ARG A 48 -36.74 0.05 -34.47
C ARG A 48 -35.90 1.27 -34.89
N GLN A 49 -35.80 2.26 -34.00
CA GLN A 49 -35.01 3.46 -34.24
C GLN A 49 -33.57 3.29 -33.74
N PRO A 50 -32.55 3.75 -34.48
CA PRO A 50 -31.18 3.77 -34.00
C PRO A 50 -31.06 4.78 -32.84
N PHE A 51 -30.47 4.36 -31.73
CA PHE A 51 -30.07 5.27 -30.66
C PHE A 51 -28.54 5.21 -30.53
N GLY A 52 -27.95 6.37 -30.23
CA GLY A 52 -26.53 6.49 -29.94
C GLY A 52 -26.29 6.51 -28.45
N VAL A 53 -25.14 5.99 -28.01
CA VAL A 53 -24.72 6.08 -26.61
C VAL A 53 -23.51 6.98 -26.53
N LEU A 54 -23.60 7.99 -25.65
CA LEU A 54 -22.48 8.79 -25.21
C LEU A 54 -21.87 8.10 -23.99
N GLU A 55 -20.75 7.44 -24.19
CA GLU A 55 -20.02 6.71 -23.16
C GLU A 55 -18.89 7.60 -22.66
N THR A 56 -18.85 7.93 -21.36
CA THR A 56 -17.74 8.67 -20.75
C THR A 56 -17.07 7.79 -19.71
N TYR A 57 -15.86 7.32 -19.97
CA TYR A 57 -15.17 6.41 -19.04
C TYR A 57 -13.65 6.51 -19.10
N GLN A 58 -12.98 6.02 -18.06
CA GLN A 58 -11.54 5.78 -18.07
C GLN A 58 -11.24 4.44 -18.76
N HIS A 59 -10.45 4.46 -19.83
CA HIS A 59 -10.16 3.24 -20.60
C HIS A 59 -8.84 2.61 -20.16
N VAL A 60 -8.93 1.52 -19.38
CA VAL A 60 -7.80 0.74 -18.85
C VAL A 60 -7.68 -0.66 -19.48
N ALA A 61 -8.63 -1.05 -20.35
CA ALA A 61 -8.92 -2.43 -20.75
C ALA A 61 -8.14 -2.94 -21.97
N ASN A 62 -7.83 -4.25 -21.99
CA ASN A 62 -7.06 -4.90 -23.07
C ASN A 62 -7.87 -5.19 -24.35
N ARG A 63 -9.21 -5.25 -24.28
CA ARG A 63 -10.07 -5.54 -25.45
C ARG A 63 -11.20 -4.53 -25.61
N GLY A 64 -11.24 -3.95 -26.81
CA GLY A 64 -12.26 -3.07 -27.38
C GLY A 64 -11.98 -2.95 -28.88
N GLN A 65 -13.01 -2.78 -29.72
CA GLN A 65 -12.90 -2.79 -31.20
C GLN A 65 -11.77 -1.86 -31.74
N PRO A 66 -11.15 -2.19 -32.89
CA PRO A 66 -10.06 -1.40 -33.46
C PRO A 66 -10.53 0.02 -33.80
N GLY A 67 -9.91 1.03 -33.18
CA GLY A 67 -10.18 2.43 -33.49
C GLY A 67 -9.61 3.40 -32.46
N VAL A 68 -8.30 3.63 -32.51
CA VAL A 68 -7.57 4.82 -31.96
C VAL A 68 -8.12 5.38 -30.63
N GLN A 69 -8.19 4.58 -29.57
CA GLN A 69 -8.61 5.06 -28.23
C GLN A 69 -7.40 5.19 -27.30
N PRO A 70 -7.14 6.38 -26.71
CA PRO A 70 -6.07 6.56 -25.74
C PRO A 70 -6.43 5.87 -24.41
N VAL A 71 -5.55 4.97 -23.98
CA VAL A 71 -5.62 4.28 -22.68
C VAL A 71 -5.03 5.21 -21.61
N SER A 72 -5.56 5.19 -20.39
CA SER A 72 -4.95 5.87 -19.23
C SER A 72 -4.69 4.86 -18.12
N ASP A 73 -3.71 5.13 -17.26
CA ASP A 73 -3.60 4.42 -15.99
C ASP A 73 -4.55 5.04 -14.94
N LEU A 74 -5.03 4.21 -14.01
CA LEU A 74 -6.00 4.62 -12.99
C LEU A 74 -5.37 4.83 -11.61
N LEU A 75 -4.28 4.11 -11.31
CA LEU A 75 -3.74 3.99 -9.95
C LEU A 75 -2.25 4.35 -9.83
N TYR A 76 -1.52 4.35 -10.95
CA TYR A 76 -0.07 4.34 -10.92
C TYR A 76 0.53 5.73 -10.98
N THR A 77 0.27 6.49 -12.04
CA THR A 77 0.88 7.81 -12.24
C THR A 77 0.07 8.92 -11.57
N THR A 78 -1.22 8.69 -11.31
CA THR A 78 -2.12 9.67 -10.71
C THR A 78 -2.97 9.09 -9.57
N ASN A 79 -3.48 9.99 -8.73
CA ASN A 79 -4.37 9.68 -7.62
C ASN A 79 -5.78 10.25 -7.92
N PRO A 80 -6.77 9.41 -8.25
CA PRO A 80 -8.11 9.84 -8.62
C PRO A 80 -8.90 10.40 -7.43
N ARG A 81 -8.41 10.25 -6.19
CA ARG A 81 -9.06 10.77 -4.97
C ARG A 81 -8.67 12.21 -4.64
N GLN A 82 -7.78 12.83 -5.40
CA GLN A 82 -7.30 14.19 -5.13
C GLN A 82 -8.33 15.23 -5.57
N SER A 83 -8.82 16.05 -4.63
CA SER A 83 -9.88 17.04 -4.88
C SER A 83 -9.49 18.10 -5.92
N ALA A 84 -8.19 18.40 -6.05
CA ALA A 84 -7.67 19.34 -7.03
C ALA A 84 -7.73 18.81 -8.48
N ILE A 85 -8.00 17.52 -8.70
CA ILE A 85 -8.01 16.92 -10.04
C ILE A 85 -8.99 17.61 -10.97
N SER A 86 -10.20 17.89 -10.49
CA SER A 86 -11.25 18.57 -11.27
C SER A 86 -10.89 20.02 -11.60
N HIS A 87 -10.21 20.72 -10.69
CA HIS A 87 -9.77 22.10 -10.91
C HIS A 87 -8.61 22.17 -11.92
N GLN A 88 -7.63 21.26 -11.82
CA GLN A 88 -6.51 21.21 -12.76
C GLN A 88 -6.94 20.73 -14.15
N LEU A 89 -7.96 19.88 -14.20
CA LEU A 89 -8.66 19.46 -15.41
C LEU A 89 -9.28 20.62 -16.17
N ALA A 90 -10.07 21.45 -15.48
CA ALA A 90 -10.74 22.60 -16.06
C ALA A 90 -9.76 23.67 -16.58
N ALA A 91 -8.58 23.79 -15.95
CA ALA A 91 -7.54 24.73 -16.37
C ALA A 91 -6.70 24.25 -17.57
N GLY A 92 -6.93 23.02 -18.04
CA GLY A 92 -6.29 22.46 -19.23
C GLY A 92 -4.78 22.28 -19.14
N SER A 93 -4.27 22.11 -17.93
CA SER A 93 -2.83 22.06 -17.68
C SER A 93 -2.35 20.67 -17.27
N PHE A 94 -3.23 19.68 -17.14
CA PHE A 94 -2.84 18.38 -16.63
C PHE A 94 -2.48 17.42 -17.76
N THR A 95 -1.25 16.94 -17.73
CA THR A 95 -0.60 16.25 -18.86
C THR A 95 -0.86 14.74 -18.91
N ALA A 96 -1.48 14.18 -17.88
CA ALA A 96 -1.76 12.75 -17.75
C ALA A 96 -3.04 12.53 -16.93
N VAL A 97 -4.12 13.14 -17.38
CA VAL A 97 -5.42 13.01 -16.70
C VAL A 97 -5.88 11.56 -16.83
N PRO A 98 -6.64 11.00 -15.86
CA PRO A 98 -7.60 9.96 -16.21
C PRO A 98 -8.42 10.44 -17.42
N HIS A 99 -8.10 9.92 -18.60
CA HIS A 99 -8.79 10.29 -19.82
C HIS A 99 -10.22 9.75 -19.66
N TYR A 100 -11.13 10.58 -19.17
CA TYR A 100 -12.55 10.37 -19.40
C TYR A 100 -12.76 10.59 -20.88
N GLN A 101 -12.71 9.49 -21.64
CA GLN A 101 -12.99 9.53 -23.05
C GLN A 101 -14.50 9.50 -23.22
N SER A 102 -15.04 10.57 -23.80
CA SER A 102 -16.44 10.63 -24.22
C SER A 102 -16.54 10.18 -25.67
N HIS A 103 -17.27 9.10 -25.94
CA HIS A 103 -17.46 8.58 -27.29
C HIS A 103 -18.95 8.45 -27.61
N LEU A 104 -19.33 8.85 -28.83
CA LEU A 104 -20.67 8.62 -29.36
C LEU A 104 -20.59 7.55 -30.46
N ARG A 105 -21.25 6.41 -30.24
CA ARG A 105 -21.44 5.37 -31.27
C ARG A 105 -22.89 4.96 -31.41
N ALA A 106 -23.25 4.53 -32.62
CA ALA A 106 -24.53 3.88 -32.88
C ALA A 106 -24.49 2.42 -32.41
N VAL A 107 -25.59 1.95 -31.81
CA VAL A 107 -25.75 0.57 -31.38
C VAL A 107 -27.06 0.01 -31.94
N SER A 108 -27.07 -1.29 -32.24
CA SER A 108 -28.25 -1.98 -32.74
C SER A 108 -29.19 -2.47 -31.63
N THR A 109 -28.70 -2.53 -30.38
CA THR A 109 -29.43 -2.93 -29.17
C THR A 109 -28.84 -2.25 -27.94
N PHE A 110 -29.60 -2.15 -26.83
CA PHE A 110 -29.14 -1.48 -25.61
C PHE A 110 -28.06 -2.32 -24.91
N ASP A 111 -28.16 -3.63 -25.03
CA ASP A 111 -27.13 -4.60 -24.62
C ASP A 111 -25.81 -4.43 -25.39
N GLY A 112 -25.88 -3.92 -26.63
CA GLY A 112 -24.71 -3.59 -27.45
C GLY A 112 -24.03 -2.27 -27.08
N ALA A 113 -24.66 -1.44 -26.23
CA ALA A 113 -24.06 -0.22 -25.69
C ALA A 113 -23.19 -0.55 -24.48
N ILE A 114 -23.78 -1.09 -23.43
CA ILE A 114 -23.06 -1.43 -22.22
C ILE A 114 -23.62 -2.76 -21.75
N GLN A 115 -22.77 -3.78 -21.69
CA GLN A 115 -23.19 -5.03 -21.07
C GLN A 115 -23.38 -4.78 -19.58
N THR A 116 -24.50 -5.25 -19.05
CA THR A 116 -24.86 -5.06 -17.66
C THR A 116 -25.11 -6.39 -16.96
N SER A 117 -25.03 -6.38 -15.63
CA SER A 117 -25.44 -7.53 -14.80
C SER A 117 -26.86 -7.95 -15.15
N GLY A 118 -27.25 -9.20 -14.85
CA GLY A 118 -28.57 -9.73 -15.26
C GLY A 118 -29.80 -8.94 -14.75
N ASN A 119 -29.62 -8.04 -13.78
CA ASN A 119 -30.64 -7.11 -13.29
C ASN A 119 -30.53 -5.68 -13.85
N GLY A 120 -29.62 -5.42 -14.79
CA GLY A 120 -29.38 -4.13 -15.44
C GLY A 120 -28.73 -3.05 -14.56
N GLN A 121 -28.41 -3.34 -13.30
CA GLN A 121 -28.00 -2.31 -12.33
C GLN A 121 -26.51 -1.93 -12.40
N ARG A 122 -25.66 -2.78 -12.96
CA ARG A 122 -24.21 -2.60 -12.97
C ARG A 122 -23.65 -2.90 -14.34
N ALA A 123 -22.69 -2.09 -14.78
CA ALA A 123 -21.93 -2.31 -16.01
C ALA A 123 -20.61 -3.05 -15.71
N PHE A 124 -20.03 -3.73 -16.70
CA PHE A 124 -18.75 -4.40 -16.56
C PHE A 124 -17.57 -3.47 -16.91
N TRP A 125 -16.48 -3.58 -16.15
CA TRP A 125 -15.27 -2.76 -16.24
C TRP A 125 -14.00 -3.59 -15.96
N GLY A 126 -12.84 -2.92 -15.93
CA GLY A 126 -11.55 -3.55 -15.65
C GLY A 126 -10.91 -4.07 -16.91
N ALA A 127 -10.75 -5.39 -17.04
CA ALA A 127 -10.12 -6.01 -18.20
C ALA A 127 -10.91 -5.81 -19.51
N SER A 128 -12.24 -5.62 -19.41
CA SER A 128 -13.15 -5.36 -20.53
C SER A 128 -14.50 -4.84 -20.03
N GLN A 129 -15.30 -4.32 -20.97
CA GLN A 129 -16.72 -4.01 -20.80
C GLN A 129 -17.63 -5.21 -21.14
N GLU A 130 -17.06 -6.33 -21.58
CA GLU A 130 -17.80 -7.58 -21.82
C GLU A 130 -18.01 -8.36 -20.52
N ALA A 131 -19.21 -8.89 -20.31
CA ALA A 131 -19.61 -9.70 -19.15
C ALA A 131 -18.75 -10.97 -18.95
N SER A 132 -18.14 -11.48 -20.01
CA SER A 132 -17.32 -12.71 -19.99
C SER A 132 -16.01 -12.54 -19.21
N ILE A 133 -15.40 -11.37 -19.28
CA ILE A 133 -14.06 -11.10 -18.71
C ILE A 133 -13.98 -9.80 -17.89
N GLY A 134 -14.96 -8.91 -18.02
CA GLY A 134 -15.09 -7.72 -17.19
C GLY A 134 -15.59 -8.01 -15.77
N ARG A 135 -15.62 -6.97 -14.95
CA ARG A 135 -16.07 -7.00 -13.56
C ARG A 135 -17.09 -5.91 -13.30
N ASP A 136 -18.20 -6.27 -12.67
CA ASP A 136 -19.28 -5.33 -12.33
C ASP A 136 -19.07 -4.62 -10.97
N ARG A 137 -17.94 -4.93 -10.31
CA ARG A 137 -17.41 -4.31 -9.09
C ARG A 137 -15.89 -4.36 -9.15
N LEU A 138 -15.23 -3.25 -8.82
CA LEU A 138 -13.78 -3.14 -8.78
C LEU A 138 -13.34 -2.53 -7.45
N PRO A 139 -12.53 -3.23 -6.62
CA PRO A 139 -11.94 -2.67 -5.43
C PRO A 139 -10.71 -1.82 -5.79
N PHE A 140 -10.69 -0.57 -5.29
CA PHE A 140 -9.54 0.32 -5.44
C PHE A 140 -8.91 0.66 -4.09
N PHE A 141 -9.70 1.03 -3.09
CA PHE A 141 -9.16 1.48 -1.81
C PHE A 141 -9.90 0.81 -0.66
N GLU A 142 -9.14 0.27 0.29
CA GLU A 142 -9.71 -0.26 1.52
C GLU A 142 -10.01 0.86 2.51
N ILE A 143 -11.17 0.76 3.16
CA ILE A 143 -11.44 1.46 4.41
C ILE A 143 -11.31 0.40 5.51
N PRO A 144 -10.37 0.55 6.48
CA PRO A 144 -10.19 -0.43 7.53
C PRO A 144 -11.50 -0.68 8.29
N ARG A 145 -11.94 -1.94 8.32
CA ARG A 145 -13.13 -2.38 9.07
C ARG A 145 -12.78 -2.93 10.46
N GLU A 146 -11.49 -3.10 10.71
CA GLU A 146 -10.90 -3.68 11.91
C GLU A 146 -9.59 -2.93 12.23
N PRO A 147 -9.09 -3.02 13.47
CA PRO A 147 -7.81 -2.43 13.84
C PRO A 147 -6.68 -2.85 12.89
N VAL A 148 -5.90 -1.87 12.47
CA VAL A 148 -4.74 -2.08 11.60
C VAL A 148 -3.57 -2.61 12.43
N LEU A 149 -2.89 -3.63 11.92
CA LEU A 149 -1.76 -4.30 12.59
C LEU A 149 -0.42 -4.12 11.89
N SER A 150 -0.43 -3.56 10.69
CA SER A 150 0.73 -3.41 9.82
C SER A 150 0.74 -2.03 9.20
N LEU A 151 1.90 -1.37 9.20
CA LEU A 151 2.07 -0.09 8.50
C LEU A 151 1.68 -0.23 7.02
N GLY A 152 1.99 -1.37 6.38
CA GLY A 152 1.69 -1.59 4.96
C GLY A 152 0.21 -1.40 4.60
N ALA A 153 -0.72 -1.61 5.54
CA ALA A 153 -2.15 -1.36 5.30
C ALA A 153 -2.48 0.13 5.06
N LEU A 154 -1.59 1.06 5.45
CA LEU A 154 -1.71 2.48 5.14
C LEU A 154 -1.50 2.78 3.64
N GLN A 155 -1.13 1.79 2.81
CA GLN A 155 -1.09 1.95 1.36
C GLN A 155 -2.40 2.49 0.78
N HIS A 156 -3.53 2.18 1.42
CA HIS A 156 -4.87 2.64 1.03
C HIS A 156 -5.20 4.05 1.49
N ALA A 157 -4.44 4.63 2.41
CA ALA A 157 -4.67 5.98 2.91
C ALA A 157 -4.40 7.02 1.81
N ASN A 158 -5.17 8.11 1.79
CA ASN A 158 -4.91 9.23 0.89
C ASN A 158 -3.97 10.23 1.58
N LEU A 159 -2.66 10.04 1.41
CA LEU A 159 -1.62 10.80 2.15
C LEU A 159 -0.98 11.93 1.34
N GLY A 160 -1.21 11.95 0.02
CA GLY A 160 -0.77 13.04 -0.85
C GLY A 160 -1.72 14.21 -0.83
N SER A 161 -1.18 15.39 -1.07
CA SER A 161 -1.93 16.65 -1.26
C SER A 161 -2.01 17.08 -2.73
N SER A 162 -1.48 16.26 -3.63
CA SER A 162 -1.28 16.59 -5.04
C SER A 162 -1.72 15.45 -5.94
N THR A 163 -2.35 15.81 -7.05
CA THR A 163 -2.78 14.95 -8.17
C THR A 163 -1.60 14.30 -8.90
N PHE A 164 -0.40 14.88 -8.81
CA PHE A 164 0.85 14.40 -9.40
C PHE A 164 1.52 13.27 -8.59
N SER A 165 0.72 12.53 -7.82
CA SER A 165 1.17 11.42 -6.98
C SER A 165 0.38 10.16 -7.33
N THR A 166 0.99 9.01 -7.06
CA THR A 166 0.34 7.71 -7.26
C THR A 166 -0.85 7.55 -6.31
N SER A 167 -1.74 6.59 -6.59
CA SER A 167 -2.89 6.30 -5.72
C SER A 167 -2.51 5.60 -4.42
N TYR A 168 -1.54 4.67 -4.48
CA TYR A 168 -0.99 3.94 -3.34
C TYR A 168 0.42 4.47 -3.03
N GLN A 169 0.47 5.43 -2.12
CA GLN A 169 1.67 6.22 -1.87
C GLN A 169 2.56 5.56 -0.82
N PHE A 170 1.97 5.10 0.29
CA PHE A 170 2.73 4.50 1.38
C PHE A 170 3.14 3.06 1.06
N ALA A 171 4.31 2.66 1.58
CA ALA A 171 4.96 1.36 1.39
C ALA A 171 5.42 1.05 -0.04
N ASN A 172 4.87 1.70 -1.07
CA ASN A 172 5.40 1.67 -2.43
C ASN A 172 6.51 2.71 -2.62
N SER A 173 7.30 2.59 -3.69
CA SER A 173 8.54 3.35 -3.85
C SER A 173 8.91 3.68 -5.29
N TRP A 174 8.02 3.49 -6.25
CA TRP A 174 8.26 3.92 -7.63
C TRP A 174 8.56 5.42 -7.68
N ALA A 175 9.54 5.78 -8.51
CA ALA A 175 9.85 7.17 -8.80
C ALA A 175 8.62 7.90 -9.36
N SER A 176 8.45 9.15 -8.94
CA SER A 176 7.38 10.00 -9.46
C SER A 176 7.44 10.10 -10.99
N SER A 177 6.29 9.90 -11.65
CA SER A 177 6.12 10.09 -13.09
C SER A 177 6.26 11.56 -13.54
N TYR A 178 6.47 12.49 -12.60
CA TYR A 178 6.56 13.93 -12.87
C TYR A 178 7.88 14.57 -12.42
N LEU A 179 8.82 13.77 -11.89
CA LEU A 179 10.12 14.23 -11.43
C LEU A 179 11.24 13.39 -12.08
N PRO A 180 12.42 13.98 -12.34
CA PRO A 180 13.60 13.18 -12.64
C PRO A 180 13.98 12.31 -11.43
N LEU A 181 14.60 11.16 -11.67
CA LEU A 181 15.00 10.21 -10.62
C LEU A 181 15.83 10.86 -9.49
N ALA A 182 16.72 11.80 -9.81
CA ALA A 182 17.55 12.49 -8.82
C ALA A 182 16.83 13.59 -8.01
N ARG A 183 15.49 13.65 -7.99
CA ARG A 183 14.72 14.63 -7.21
C ARG A 183 13.52 14.02 -6.50
N VAL A 184 13.15 14.62 -5.39
CA VAL A 184 11.94 14.29 -4.59
C VAL A 184 10.92 15.43 -4.53
N GLY A 185 11.22 16.57 -5.15
CA GLY A 185 10.28 17.67 -5.27
C GLY A 185 10.70 18.75 -6.25
N LYS A 186 9.72 19.46 -6.81
CA LYS A 186 9.89 20.70 -7.58
C LYS A 186 8.65 21.58 -7.46
N VAL A 187 8.80 22.88 -7.69
CA VAL A 187 7.67 23.80 -7.87
C VAL A 187 7.51 24.07 -9.36
N ASP A 188 6.39 23.64 -9.95
CA ASP A 188 6.06 23.93 -11.34
C ASP A 188 5.33 25.27 -11.45
N LYS A 189 6.05 26.30 -11.87
CA LYS A 189 5.53 27.66 -12.03
C LYS A 189 4.68 27.84 -13.29
N SER A 190 4.60 26.85 -14.18
CA SER A 190 3.90 26.97 -15.47
C SER A 190 2.39 26.70 -15.41
N LYS A 191 1.90 26.09 -14.33
CA LYS A 191 0.53 25.54 -14.28
C LYS A 191 -0.50 26.46 -13.59
N ILE A 192 -0.11 27.28 -12.60
CA ILE A 192 -0.99 28.17 -11.81
C ILE A 192 -0.17 29.38 -11.29
N SER A 193 -0.79 30.56 -11.14
CA SER A 193 -0.19 31.73 -10.47
C SER A 193 0.23 31.38 -9.04
N GLY A 194 1.54 31.36 -8.77
CA GLY A 194 2.13 30.89 -7.50
C GLY A 194 2.88 29.55 -7.59
N GLY A 195 2.67 28.78 -8.66
CA GLY A 195 3.26 27.47 -8.91
C GLY A 195 2.59 26.32 -8.15
N VAL A 196 2.66 25.11 -8.71
CA VAL A 196 2.14 23.89 -8.08
C VAL A 196 3.31 23.03 -7.60
N PRO A 197 3.38 22.70 -6.30
CA PRO A 197 4.40 21.79 -5.83
C PRO A 197 4.10 20.36 -6.29
N ILE A 198 5.11 19.72 -6.86
CA ILE A 198 5.13 18.32 -7.24
C ILE A 198 6.13 17.65 -6.30
N TYR A 199 5.67 16.63 -5.59
CA TYR A 199 6.48 15.87 -4.66
C TYR A 199 6.51 14.40 -5.06
N ASP A 200 7.62 13.74 -4.78
CA ASP A 200 7.66 12.30 -4.70
C ASP A 200 6.98 11.89 -3.38
N THR A 201 5.65 11.79 -3.42
CA THR A 201 4.85 11.53 -2.22
C THR A 201 5.24 10.19 -1.59
N SER A 202 5.43 9.15 -2.40
CA SER A 202 5.82 7.82 -1.91
C SER A 202 7.12 7.88 -1.12
N TYR A 203 8.14 8.55 -1.65
CA TYR A 203 9.41 8.75 -0.95
C TYR A 203 9.22 9.44 0.41
N LEU A 204 8.51 10.58 0.41
CA LEU A 204 8.35 11.43 1.60
C LEU A 204 7.48 10.79 2.69
N VAL A 205 6.43 10.06 2.32
CA VAL A 205 5.58 9.39 3.32
C VAL A 205 6.27 8.18 3.93
N ASN A 206 7.11 7.48 3.17
CA ASN A 206 7.93 6.39 3.70
C ASN A 206 8.97 6.91 4.70
N GLU A 207 9.69 7.98 4.36
CA GLU A 207 10.60 8.70 5.26
C GLU A 207 9.92 9.14 6.55
N ALA A 208 8.67 9.63 6.46
CA ALA A 208 7.96 10.16 7.62
C ALA A 208 7.43 9.08 8.57
N LEU A 209 7.10 7.88 8.07
CA LEU A 209 6.30 6.91 8.82
C LEU A 209 7.06 5.64 9.24
N TRP A 210 7.95 5.08 8.41
CA TRP A 210 8.53 3.75 8.64
C TRP A 210 9.33 3.60 9.94
N ASP A 211 10.09 4.63 10.31
CA ASP A 211 11.00 4.56 11.46
C ASP A 211 10.43 5.22 12.73
N GLY A 212 9.25 5.83 12.65
CA GLY A 212 8.63 6.58 13.76
C GLY A 212 7.35 5.97 14.30
N PHE A 213 6.74 5.02 13.59
CA PHE A 213 5.42 4.50 13.90
C PHE A 213 5.39 2.98 13.84
N PHE A 214 4.48 2.38 14.58
CA PHE A 214 4.12 0.96 14.49
C PHE A 214 2.72 0.78 15.04
N PHE A 215 2.10 -0.36 14.75
CA PHE A 215 0.83 -0.73 15.36
C PHE A 215 1.08 -1.73 16.49
N SER A 216 0.83 -1.30 17.72
CA SER A 216 1.04 -2.14 18.91
C SER A 216 0.03 -3.30 19.02
N GLY A 217 -1.14 -3.17 18.39
CA GLY A 217 -2.26 -4.09 18.58
C GLY A 217 -3.08 -3.82 19.84
N ILE A 218 -2.67 -2.85 20.68
CA ILE A 218 -3.48 -2.34 21.80
C ILE A 218 -4.61 -1.50 21.20
N SER A 219 -5.72 -2.16 20.87
CA SER A 219 -6.82 -1.58 20.09
C SER A 219 -8.16 -2.09 20.59
N PRO A 220 -9.24 -1.30 20.48
CA PRO A 220 -10.56 -1.78 20.83
C PRO A 220 -11.03 -2.86 19.84
N VAL A 221 -11.87 -3.78 20.32
CA VAL A 221 -12.60 -4.70 19.45
C VAL A 221 -13.91 -4.04 19.05
N LEU A 222 -14.10 -3.94 17.74
CA LEU A 222 -15.23 -3.22 17.13
C LEU A 222 -16.13 -4.20 16.39
N THR A 223 -17.44 -3.92 16.40
CA THR A 223 -18.41 -4.54 15.48
C THR A 223 -19.18 -3.44 14.74
N PRO A 224 -19.67 -3.70 13.52
CA PRO A 224 -20.51 -2.75 12.81
C PRO A 224 -21.69 -2.31 13.69
N GLY A 225 -21.86 -1.00 13.88
CA GLY A 225 -23.02 -0.46 14.59
C GLY A 225 -24.23 -0.31 13.67
N THR A 226 -25.36 0.15 14.24
CA THR A 226 -26.55 0.46 13.46
C THR A 226 -26.30 1.66 12.54
N SER A 227 -26.72 1.56 11.27
CA SER A 227 -26.54 2.57 10.23
C SER A 227 -26.93 3.98 10.70
N VAL A 228 -25.93 4.81 11.01
CA VAL A 228 -26.12 6.24 11.23
C VAL A 228 -26.13 6.92 9.86
N ALA A 229 -26.97 7.95 9.67
CA ALA A 229 -26.90 8.77 8.46
C ALA A 229 -25.44 9.25 8.25
N PRO A 230 -24.80 9.05 7.07
CA PRO A 230 -23.37 9.30 6.88
C PRO A 230 -22.89 10.68 7.34
N GLY A 231 -23.74 11.71 7.24
CA GLY A 231 -23.43 13.07 7.68
C GLY A 231 -23.24 13.26 9.19
N LYS A 232 -23.67 12.29 10.02
CA LYS A 232 -23.52 12.33 11.49
C LYS A 232 -22.44 11.39 12.02
N ALA A 233 -21.70 10.71 11.13
CA ALA A 233 -20.65 9.77 11.54
C ALA A 233 -19.51 10.42 12.33
N TRP A 234 -19.35 11.74 12.23
CA TRP A 234 -18.38 12.52 13.01
C TRP A 234 -18.87 12.96 14.40
N GLU A 235 -20.19 12.92 14.63
CA GLU A 235 -20.81 13.39 15.88
C GLU A 235 -20.98 12.26 16.90
N LYS A 236 -21.08 11.01 16.43
CA LYS A 236 -21.33 9.84 17.27
C LYS A 236 -20.55 8.64 16.74
N GLN A 237 -20.11 7.81 17.68
CA GLN A 237 -19.48 6.55 17.35
C GLN A 237 -20.44 5.65 16.56
N THR A 238 -19.98 5.18 15.39
CA THR A 238 -20.77 4.38 14.44
C THR A 238 -20.54 2.88 14.57
N ALA A 239 -19.48 2.45 15.26
CA ALA A 239 -19.16 1.06 15.54
C ALA A 239 -19.40 0.74 17.03
N ASN A 240 -19.92 -0.44 17.34
CA ASN A 240 -20.07 -0.87 18.73
C ASN A 240 -18.71 -1.35 19.27
N VAL A 241 -18.28 -0.82 20.43
CA VAL A 241 -17.13 -1.37 21.15
C VAL A 241 -17.59 -2.59 21.92
N THR A 242 -17.09 -3.77 21.56
CA THR A 242 -17.35 -5.00 22.33
C THR A 242 -16.30 -5.24 23.40
N ARG A 243 -15.09 -4.70 23.21
CA ARG A 243 -14.02 -4.68 24.22
C ARG A 243 -13.20 -3.41 24.07
N SER A 244 -13.04 -2.66 25.15
CA SER A 244 -12.30 -1.39 25.09
C SER A 244 -10.79 -1.63 24.95
N SER A 245 -10.04 -0.61 24.50
CA SER A 245 -8.57 -0.68 24.48
C SER A 245 -7.98 -0.82 25.89
N HIS A 246 -8.66 -0.29 26.91
CA HIS A 246 -8.27 -0.46 28.31
C HIS A 246 -8.40 -1.93 28.73
N ASP A 247 -9.54 -2.57 28.45
CA ASP A 247 -9.76 -3.98 28.82
C ASP A 247 -8.78 -4.91 28.08
N VAL A 248 -8.49 -4.62 26.80
CA VAL A 248 -7.46 -5.34 26.02
C VAL A 248 -6.11 -5.23 26.70
N LEU A 249 -5.72 -4.02 27.08
CA LEU A 249 -4.44 -3.75 27.73
C LEU A 249 -4.36 -4.42 29.11
N GLU A 250 -5.40 -4.30 29.93
CA GLU A 250 -5.45 -4.89 31.27
C GLU A 250 -5.34 -6.42 31.23
N GLN A 251 -6.11 -7.06 30.35
CA GLN A 251 -6.06 -8.52 30.16
C GLN A 251 -4.70 -8.98 29.63
N PHE A 252 -4.14 -8.25 28.66
CA PHE A 252 -2.81 -8.55 28.11
C PHE A 252 -1.74 -8.43 29.19
N VAL A 253 -1.72 -7.35 29.97
CA VAL A 253 -0.71 -7.15 31.03
C VAL A 253 -0.84 -8.22 32.13
N LYS A 254 -2.06 -8.62 32.47
CA LYS A 254 -2.34 -9.63 33.50
C LYS A 254 -1.91 -11.03 33.06
N SER A 255 -2.19 -11.42 31.81
CA SER A 255 -1.91 -12.77 31.30
C SER A 255 -1.62 -12.75 29.79
N PRO A 256 -0.41 -12.32 29.37
CA PRO A 256 -0.09 -12.06 27.96
C PRO A 256 -0.26 -13.26 27.03
N ARG A 257 0.00 -14.47 27.53
CA ARG A 257 -0.11 -15.71 26.74
C ARG A 257 -1.55 -16.16 26.52
N GLU A 258 -2.41 -15.91 27.50
CA GLU A 258 -3.84 -16.26 27.42
C GLU A 258 -4.64 -15.18 26.70
N ASN A 259 -4.18 -13.92 26.79
CA ASN A 259 -4.81 -12.75 26.19
C ASN A 259 -3.80 -11.98 25.33
N PRO A 260 -3.30 -12.57 24.23
CA PRO A 260 -2.35 -11.89 23.36
C PRO A 260 -2.99 -10.66 22.72
N LEU A 261 -2.15 -9.68 22.36
CA LEU A 261 -2.57 -8.59 21.48
C LEU A 261 -2.92 -9.15 20.09
N ALA A 262 -3.65 -8.37 19.30
CA ALA A 262 -4.06 -8.76 17.95
C ALA A 262 -2.87 -9.14 17.04
N ASN A 263 -1.68 -8.58 17.29
CA ASN A 263 -0.43 -9.14 16.81
C ASN A 263 0.18 -10.04 17.90
N PRO A 264 0.11 -11.38 17.77
CA PRO A 264 0.57 -12.30 18.82
C PRO A 264 2.10 -12.32 18.97
N ARG A 265 2.86 -11.73 18.04
CA ARG A 265 4.32 -11.58 18.18
C ARG A 265 4.71 -10.46 19.15
N MET A 266 3.78 -9.62 19.58
CA MET A 266 4.04 -8.59 20.58
C MET A 266 4.12 -9.21 21.98
N HIS A 267 5.33 -9.25 22.53
CA HIS A 267 5.62 -9.77 23.86
C HIS A 267 5.75 -8.66 24.88
N LEU A 268 5.10 -8.83 26.03
CA LEU A 268 5.17 -7.86 27.13
C LEU A 268 6.58 -7.79 27.74
N TYR A 269 7.11 -6.59 27.88
CA TYR A 269 8.32 -6.27 28.63
C TYR A 269 8.00 -5.30 29.78
N GLN A 270 7.81 -5.84 30.99
CA GLN A 270 7.40 -5.03 32.14
C GLN A 270 8.55 -4.24 32.76
N ASN A 271 9.80 -4.69 32.63
CA ASN A 271 10.98 -4.05 33.22
C ASN A 271 10.84 -3.71 34.72
N GLY A 272 10.15 -4.57 35.49
CA GLY A 272 9.90 -4.35 36.91
C GLY A 272 8.81 -3.32 37.25
N VAL A 273 8.12 -2.73 36.25
CA VAL A 273 6.96 -1.86 36.47
C VAL A 273 5.76 -2.70 36.94
N PRO A 274 5.09 -2.36 38.05
CA PRO A 274 3.88 -3.04 38.49
C PRO A 274 2.79 -3.02 37.43
N ALA A 275 2.03 -4.12 37.31
CA ALA A 275 1.00 -4.26 36.28
C ALA A 275 -0.04 -3.13 36.31
N GLU A 276 -0.52 -2.74 37.49
CA GLU A 276 -1.52 -1.68 37.65
C GLU A 276 -0.98 -0.31 37.19
N ASP A 277 0.26 0.02 37.55
CA ASP A 277 0.93 1.27 37.14
C ASP A 277 1.15 1.31 35.63
N LEU A 278 1.49 0.15 35.04
CA LEU A 278 1.67 0.02 33.60
C LEU A 278 0.35 0.26 32.84
N VAL A 279 -0.73 -0.42 33.24
CA VAL A 279 -2.06 -0.26 32.64
C VAL A 279 -2.52 1.19 32.75
N LYS A 280 -2.36 1.80 33.92
CA LYS A 280 -2.68 3.21 34.15
C LYS A 280 -1.90 4.13 33.21
N SER A 281 -0.57 3.99 33.14
CA SER A 281 0.31 4.83 32.34
C SER A 281 0.07 4.71 30.82
N LEU A 282 -0.23 3.50 30.35
CA LEU A 282 -0.48 3.22 28.94
C LEU A 282 -1.92 3.55 28.49
N SER A 283 -2.86 3.67 29.43
CA SER A 283 -4.25 4.09 29.16
C SER A 283 -4.43 5.61 29.07
N GLU A 284 -3.43 6.40 29.49
CA GLU A 284 -3.44 7.86 29.32
C GLU A 284 -3.39 8.25 27.83
N PRO A 285 -3.85 9.46 27.44
CA PRO A 285 -3.76 9.93 26.06
C PRO A 285 -2.35 9.88 25.45
N ALA A 286 -1.31 10.06 26.27
CA ALA A 286 0.09 9.96 25.85
C ALA A 286 0.66 8.53 25.90
N GLY A 287 -0.12 7.54 26.35
CA GLY A 287 0.29 6.15 26.52
C GLY A 287 0.74 5.48 25.23
N CYS A 288 0.18 5.89 24.07
CA CYS A 288 0.63 5.42 22.76
C CYS A 288 2.12 5.67 22.51
N ARG A 289 2.67 6.79 23.00
CA ARG A 289 4.11 7.14 22.90
C ARG A 289 4.99 6.33 23.84
N LYS A 290 4.41 5.72 24.87
CA LYS A 290 5.11 4.90 25.87
C LYS A 290 5.02 3.40 25.53
N SER A 291 3.99 2.95 24.82
CA SER A 291 3.71 1.52 24.58
C SER A 291 4.91 0.74 24.00
N ALA A 292 5.68 1.35 23.11
CA ALA A 292 6.86 0.73 22.50
C ALA A 292 7.93 0.29 23.51
N SER A 293 8.06 0.97 24.66
CA SER A 293 9.06 0.59 25.67
C SER A 293 8.70 -0.68 26.44
N HIS A 294 7.48 -1.17 26.27
CA HIS A 294 6.94 -2.33 26.97
C HIS A 294 6.58 -3.48 26.03
N LEU A 295 6.99 -3.41 24.77
CA LEU A 295 6.73 -4.43 23.76
C LEU A 295 8.03 -4.88 23.10
N LEU A 296 8.23 -6.18 23.04
CA LEU A 296 9.26 -6.84 22.23
C LEU A 296 8.57 -7.56 21.07
N VAL A 297 9.29 -7.73 19.96
CA VAL A 297 8.79 -8.48 18.81
C VAL A 297 9.43 -9.87 18.79
N ASP A 298 8.62 -10.90 18.96
CA ASP A 298 9.05 -12.28 18.81
C ASP A 298 9.32 -12.62 17.33
N GLY A 299 10.49 -13.18 17.08
CA GLY A 299 10.97 -13.46 15.73
C GLY A 299 11.17 -12.21 14.87
N ALA A 300 11.66 -11.10 15.45
CA ALA A 300 12.05 -9.93 14.68
C ALA A 300 13.13 -10.28 13.64
N PHE A 301 12.96 -9.80 12.41
CA PHE A 301 13.81 -10.13 11.28
C PHE A 301 14.61 -8.92 10.82
N ASN A 302 15.94 -9.05 10.74
CA ASN A 302 16.79 -7.99 10.24
C ASN A 302 16.77 -7.97 8.70
N ILE A 303 16.27 -6.87 8.11
CA ILE A 303 16.22 -6.66 6.65
C ILE A 303 17.60 -6.69 5.98
N ASN A 304 18.68 -6.53 6.73
CA ASN A 304 20.05 -6.62 6.22
C ASN A 304 20.56 -8.07 6.14
N SER A 305 19.70 -9.07 6.39
CA SER A 305 20.06 -10.48 6.22
C SER A 305 20.45 -10.78 4.78
N THR A 306 21.61 -11.42 4.61
CA THR A 306 22.11 -11.91 3.31
C THR A 306 21.89 -13.41 3.12
N SER A 307 21.07 -14.06 3.97
CA SER A 307 20.69 -15.47 3.84
C SER A 307 19.38 -15.61 3.05
N PRO A 308 19.41 -16.26 1.87
CA PRO A 308 18.20 -16.58 1.12
C PRO A 308 17.23 -17.47 1.90
N GLU A 309 17.73 -18.38 2.72
CA GLU A 309 16.93 -19.30 3.53
C GLU A 309 16.15 -18.54 4.61
N ALA A 310 16.79 -17.55 5.25
CA ALA A 310 16.15 -16.70 6.24
C ALA A 310 15.03 -15.86 5.60
N TRP A 311 15.27 -15.28 4.43
CA TRP A 311 14.25 -14.56 3.67
C TRP A 311 13.12 -15.48 3.19
N THR A 312 13.44 -16.68 2.71
CA THR A 312 12.45 -17.69 2.32
C THR A 312 11.54 -18.06 3.49
N ALA A 313 12.11 -18.30 4.68
CA ALA A 313 11.36 -18.64 5.87
C ALA A 313 10.42 -17.51 6.31
N LEU A 314 10.87 -16.25 6.21
CA LEU A 314 10.04 -15.09 6.50
C LEU A 314 8.89 -14.95 5.49
N LEU A 315 9.21 -14.95 4.20
CA LEU A 315 8.24 -14.76 3.12
C LEU A 315 7.19 -15.87 3.10
N ALA A 316 7.60 -17.12 3.29
CA ALA A 316 6.70 -18.27 3.35
C ALA A 316 5.96 -18.41 4.69
N GLY A 317 6.12 -17.47 5.64
CA GLY A 317 5.55 -17.56 6.99
C GLY A 317 4.01 -17.66 7.02
N LEU A 318 3.34 -17.22 5.95
CA LEU A 318 1.88 -17.32 5.78
C LEU A 318 1.49 -18.32 4.67
N ARG A 319 2.38 -19.21 4.25
CA ARG A 319 2.07 -20.28 3.28
C ARG A 319 0.88 -21.10 3.77
N GLY A 320 -0.12 -21.30 2.92
CA GLY A 320 -1.29 -22.10 3.26
C GLY A 320 -2.26 -21.47 4.26
N GLN A 321 -2.03 -20.23 4.69
CA GLN A 321 -2.93 -19.58 5.64
C GLN A 321 -4.24 -19.19 4.98
N GLU A 322 -5.33 -19.58 5.64
CA GLU A 322 -6.69 -19.28 5.22
C GLU A 322 -7.09 -17.86 5.68
N PHE A 323 -7.79 -17.11 4.82
CA PHE A 323 -8.37 -15.82 5.16
C PHE A 323 -9.72 -15.60 4.47
N GLU A 324 -10.54 -14.73 5.05
CA GLU A 324 -11.89 -14.43 4.55
C GLU A 324 -11.86 -13.41 3.41
N THR A 325 -12.54 -13.74 2.31
CA THR A 325 -12.85 -12.81 1.22
C THR A 325 -14.04 -11.91 1.60
N GLN A 326 -14.27 -10.86 0.82
CA GLN A 326 -15.37 -9.91 1.06
C GLN A 326 -16.75 -10.59 1.14
N ASP A 327 -16.96 -11.67 0.41
CA ASP A 327 -18.24 -12.41 0.38
C ASP A 327 -18.33 -13.50 1.47
N GLY A 328 -17.36 -13.54 2.39
CA GLY A 328 -17.32 -14.50 3.50
C GLY A 328 -16.81 -15.89 3.11
N ALA A 329 -16.31 -16.06 1.88
CA ALA A 329 -15.67 -17.31 1.48
C ALA A 329 -14.24 -17.37 2.02
N THR A 330 -13.81 -18.55 2.44
CA THR A 330 -12.42 -18.78 2.86
C THR A 330 -11.55 -19.04 1.64
N ASN A 331 -10.42 -18.34 1.52
CA ASN A 331 -9.42 -18.70 0.54
C ASN A 331 -8.55 -19.85 1.06
N LYS A 332 -8.37 -20.89 0.23
CA LYS A 332 -7.46 -22.00 0.50
C LYS A 332 -6.57 -22.22 -0.70
N THR A 333 -5.28 -21.93 -0.54
CA THR A 333 -4.23 -22.15 -1.54
C THR A 333 -3.02 -22.75 -0.85
N ASP A 334 -2.26 -23.60 -1.53
CA ASP A 334 -0.99 -24.13 -1.02
C ASP A 334 0.15 -23.10 -1.18
N ASN A 335 -0.09 -22.03 -1.93
CA ASN A 335 0.86 -20.95 -2.19
C ASN A 335 0.92 -19.94 -1.03
N THR A 336 1.91 -19.05 -1.05
CA THR A 336 1.99 -17.89 -0.17
C THR A 336 1.25 -16.70 -0.78
N SER A 337 0.19 -16.23 -0.12
CA SER A 337 -0.65 -15.14 -0.61
C SER A 337 -0.16 -13.76 -0.16
N PHE A 338 -0.22 -12.78 -1.07
CA PHE A 338 0.06 -11.36 -0.83
C PHE A 338 -1.17 -10.51 -1.20
N PRO A 339 -2.24 -10.53 -0.38
CA PRO A 339 -3.44 -9.76 -0.66
C PRO A 339 -3.23 -8.28 -0.32
N ARG A 340 -3.53 -7.41 -1.28
CA ARG A 340 -3.56 -5.95 -1.06
C ARG A 340 -4.64 -5.53 -0.07
N PHE A 341 -5.80 -6.15 -0.19
CA PHE A 341 -6.95 -5.89 0.66
C PHE A 341 -6.99 -6.96 1.73
N ARG A 342 -7.31 -6.57 2.97
CA ARG A 342 -7.49 -7.51 4.07
C ARG A 342 -8.54 -8.58 3.74
N HIS A 343 -9.57 -8.17 2.99
CA HIS A 343 -10.63 -9.05 2.50
C HIS A 343 -10.79 -8.82 0.98
N PRO A 344 -10.03 -9.53 0.14
CA PRO A 344 -10.16 -9.38 -1.31
C PRO A 344 -11.55 -9.85 -1.76
N SER A 345 -12.03 -9.29 -2.87
CA SER A 345 -13.37 -9.60 -3.42
C SER A 345 -13.37 -10.77 -4.42
N GLY A 346 -12.18 -11.17 -4.86
CA GLY A 346 -11.95 -12.25 -5.80
C GLY A 346 -11.04 -13.33 -5.22
N ARG A 347 -10.52 -14.16 -6.11
CA ARG A 347 -9.67 -15.32 -5.81
C ARG A 347 -8.24 -15.12 -6.30
N GLU A 348 -7.35 -16.04 -5.93
CA GLU A 348 -5.99 -16.09 -6.46
C GLU A 348 -5.98 -15.99 -8.00
N GLY A 349 -5.13 -15.12 -8.54
CA GLY A 349 -4.97 -14.92 -9.99
C GLY A 349 -6.03 -14.04 -10.67
N ASP A 350 -7.08 -13.60 -9.96
CA ASP A 350 -7.97 -12.55 -10.47
C ASP A 350 -7.28 -11.18 -10.38
N ASN A 351 -6.93 -10.62 -11.53
CA ASN A 351 -6.19 -9.37 -11.62
C ASN A 351 -6.91 -8.15 -11.06
N TRP A 352 -8.25 -8.16 -11.06
CA TRP A 352 -9.04 -6.98 -10.76
C TRP A 352 -9.72 -7.04 -9.41
N ASN A 353 -10.11 -8.23 -8.95
CA ASN A 353 -10.82 -8.41 -7.68
C ASN A 353 -10.04 -9.24 -6.66
N GLY A 354 -9.04 -10.00 -7.12
CA GLY A 354 -8.31 -10.98 -6.31
C GLY A 354 -7.01 -10.46 -5.73
N PHE A 355 -6.03 -11.35 -5.71
CA PHE A 355 -4.71 -11.14 -5.14
C PHE A 355 -3.68 -12.05 -5.81
N ARG A 356 -2.39 -11.78 -5.56
CA ARG A 356 -1.28 -12.64 -6.01
C ARG A 356 -0.88 -13.63 -4.93
N ALA A 357 -0.58 -14.84 -5.35
CA ALA A 357 0.12 -15.82 -4.53
C ALA A 357 1.31 -16.39 -5.30
N LEU A 358 2.37 -16.74 -4.58
CA LEU A 358 3.62 -17.27 -5.14
C LEU A 358 3.82 -18.71 -4.67
N SER A 359 4.28 -19.57 -5.58
CA SER A 359 4.71 -20.93 -5.25
C SER A 359 6.00 -20.91 -4.43
N ASP A 360 6.32 -22.02 -3.77
CA ASP A 360 7.54 -22.17 -2.97
C ASP A 360 8.81 -21.88 -3.80
N GLU A 361 8.84 -22.28 -5.08
CA GLU A 361 9.94 -21.97 -5.99
C GLU A 361 10.08 -20.47 -6.22
N LYS A 362 8.95 -19.78 -6.45
CA LYS A 362 8.94 -18.33 -6.66
C LYS A 362 9.26 -17.55 -5.39
N ILE A 363 8.91 -18.06 -4.21
CA ILE A 363 9.33 -17.48 -2.93
C ILE A 363 10.85 -17.58 -2.75
N LYS A 364 11.46 -18.73 -3.10
CA LYS A 364 12.93 -18.89 -3.03
C LYS A 364 13.64 -17.97 -4.03
N GLU A 365 13.13 -17.85 -5.25
CA GLU A 365 13.66 -16.92 -6.25
C GLU A 365 13.54 -15.47 -5.78
N PHE A 366 12.39 -15.09 -5.21
CA PHE A 366 12.19 -13.76 -4.62
C PHE A 366 13.15 -13.47 -3.47
N ALA A 367 13.37 -14.45 -2.58
CA ALA A 367 14.34 -14.33 -1.49
C ALA A 367 15.77 -14.10 -2.00
N ASN A 368 16.18 -14.76 -3.09
CA ASN A 368 17.49 -14.52 -3.71
C ASN A 368 17.59 -13.08 -4.25
N HIS A 369 16.57 -12.61 -4.97
CA HIS A 369 16.56 -11.24 -5.49
C HIS A 369 16.55 -10.19 -4.37
N LEU A 370 15.86 -10.43 -3.25
CA LEU A 370 15.96 -9.55 -2.08
C LEU A 370 17.38 -9.52 -1.51
N VAL A 371 18.05 -10.66 -1.44
CA VAL A 371 19.46 -10.72 -0.99
C VAL A 371 20.38 -9.96 -1.96
N ASP A 372 20.15 -10.05 -3.26
CA ASP A 372 20.91 -9.28 -4.25
C ASP A 372 20.72 -7.77 -4.05
N GLU A 373 19.48 -7.31 -3.86
CA GLU A 373 19.18 -5.90 -3.58
C GLU A 373 19.73 -5.43 -2.22
N VAL A 374 19.75 -6.30 -1.19
CA VAL A 374 20.38 -6.01 0.10
C VAL A 374 21.90 -5.85 -0.04
N LYS A 375 22.55 -6.69 -0.84
CA LYS A 375 24.00 -6.61 -1.09
C LYS A 375 24.38 -5.38 -1.92
N GLU A 376 23.55 -5.02 -2.89
CA GLU A 376 23.79 -3.86 -3.77
C GLU A 376 23.52 -2.53 -3.05
N ARG A 377 22.44 -2.48 -2.24
CA ARG A 377 21.97 -1.22 -1.66
C ARG A 377 22.37 -1.00 -0.22
N GLY A 378 22.51 -2.08 0.55
CA GLY A 378 22.69 -2.05 1.99
C GLY A 378 24.15 -1.96 2.47
N PRO A 379 24.38 -2.11 3.79
CA PRO A 379 23.34 -2.28 4.80
C PRO A 379 22.49 -1.02 4.98
N PHE A 380 21.18 -1.20 5.05
CA PHE A 380 20.21 -0.13 5.31
C PHE A 380 20.25 0.28 6.77
N LEU A 381 20.26 1.59 7.03
CA LEU A 381 20.31 2.17 8.37
C LEU A 381 18.93 2.44 8.98
N SER A 382 17.89 2.41 8.14
CA SER A 382 16.49 2.63 8.48
C SER A 382 15.57 1.74 7.65
N LEU A 383 14.31 1.57 8.09
CA LEU A 383 13.29 0.91 7.27
C LEU A 383 12.89 1.81 6.09
N SER A 384 12.87 3.13 6.26
CA SER A 384 12.60 4.06 5.15
C SER A 384 13.58 3.87 3.99
N GLU A 385 14.88 3.70 4.27
CA GLU A 385 15.93 3.53 3.25
C GLU A 385 15.77 2.22 2.48
N PHE A 386 15.38 1.13 3.17
CA PHE A 386 15.09 -0.16 2.55
C PHE A 386 13.88 -0.12 1.61
N VAL A 387 12.83 0.58 2.05
CA VAL A 387 11.58 0.70 1.31
C VAL A 387 11.75 1.66 0.13
N ASN A 388 12.48 2.76 0.29
CA ASN A 388 12.59 3.80 -0.73
C ASN A 388 13.61 3.48 -1.82
N ARG A 389 13.40 4.13 -2.98
CA ARG A 389 14.38 4.25 -4.05
C ARG A 389 15.54 5.17 -3.63
N ARG A 390 16.69 5.07 -4.28
CA ARG A 390 17.76 6.08 -4.13
C ARG A 390 17.39 7.35 -4.89
N VAL A 391 17.82 8.52 -4.41
CA VAL A 391 17.56 9.80 -5.09
C VAL A 391 18.71 10.10 -6.05
N GLU A 392 18.83 9.30 -7.10
CA GLU A 392 19.91 9.37 -8.08
C GLU A 392 19.44 8.96 -9.49
N GLY A 393 20.26 9.20 -10.52
CA GLY A 393 19.92 8.94 -11.92
C GLY A 393 20.12 7.51 -12.44
N SER A 394 20.45 6.56 -11.57
CA SER A 394 20.68 5.15 -11.91
C SER A 394 19.38 4.31 -11.86
N ASP A 395 19.47 3.02 -12.16
CA ASP A 395 18.34 2.08 -11.99
C ASP A 395 17.89 1.97 -10.52
N LEU A 396 18.80 2.16 -9.55
CA LEU A 396 18.46 2.21 -8.12
C LEU A 396 17.53 3.40 -7.80
N GLY A 397 17.50 4.38 -8.70
CA GLY A 397 16.63 5.54 -8.63
C GLY A 397 15.17 5.26 -8.97
N LYS A 398 14.85 4.14 -9.63
CA LYS A 398 13.49 3.85 -10.14
C LYS A 398 12.52 3.35 -9.08
N CYS A 399 13.00 2.54 -8.14
CA CYS A 399 12.20 1.92 -7.08
C CYS A 399 13.10 1.43 -5.92
N GLY A 400 12.48 1.08 -4.79
CA GLY A 400 13.16 0.52 -3.62
C GLY A 400 13.50 -0.97 -3.76
N ALA A 401 14.21 -1.51 -2.76
CA ALA A 401 14.80 -2.85 -2.81
C ALA A 401 13.75 -3.95 -3.04
N VAL A 402 12.61 -3.89 -2.34
CA VAL A 402 11.58 -4.93 -2.45
C VAL A 402 10.90 -4.89 -3.81
N GLN A 403 10.58 -3.71 -4.34
CA GLN A 403 9.98 -3.58 -5.66
C GLN A 403 10.95 -4.02 -6.77
N ALA A 404 12.24 -3.66 -6.68
CA ALA A 404 13.25 -4.12 -7.62
C ALA A 404 13.37 -5.66 -7.65
N ALA A 405 13.32 -6.30 -6.48
CA ALA A 405 13.30 -7.76 -6.38
C ALA A 405 12.02 -8.40 -6.95
N ILE A 406 10.86 -7.74 -6.80
CA ILE A 406 9.60 -8.17 -7.45
C ILE A 406 9.68 -8.04 -8.97
N ASP A 407 10.26 -6.94 -9.46
CA ASP A 407 10.42 -6.68 -10.89
C ASP A 407 11.35 -7.74 -11.53
N ALA A 408 12.44 -8.11 -10.86
CA ALA A 408 13.34 -9.19 -11.27
C ALA A 408 12.67 -10.57 -11.34
N LEU A 409 11.69 -10.84 -10.45
CA LEU A 409 10.94 -12.10 -10.43
C LEU A 409 10.01 -12.27 -11.67
N ASN A 410 9.68 -11.17 -12.35
CA ASN A 410 8.86 -11.12 -13.57
C ASN A 410 7.49 -11.83 -13.44
N VAL A 411 6.81 -11.66 -12.30
CA VAL A 411 5.50 -12.28 -12.00
C VAL A 411 4.30 -11.42 -12.43
N ASN A 412 4.53 -10.14 -12.72
CA ASN A 412 3.46 -9.19 -13.01
C ASN A 412 2.97 -9.22 -14.45
N GLY A 413 3.61 -9.96 -15.37
CA GLY A 413 3.19 -10.03 -16.77
C GLY A 413 1.75 -10.54 -16.98
N GLN A 414 1.21 -11.33 -16.04
CA GLN A 414 -0.20 -11.73 -16.09
C GLN A 414 -1.17 -10.61 -15.71
N ALA A 415 -0.72 -9.60 -14.96
CA ALA A 415 -1.52 -8.44 -14.56
C ALA A 415 -1.54 -7.34 -15.63
N SER A 416 -0.63 -7.41 -16.59
CA SER A 416 -0.47 -6.41 -17.65
C SER A 416 -1.77 -6.12 -18.40
N GLN A 417 -2.03 -4.84 -18.59
CA GLN A 417 -3.16 -4.32 -19.36
C GLN A 417 -2.63 -3.62 -20.61
N LYS A 418 -3.22 -2.50 -21.04
CA LYS A 418 -2.75 -1.78 -22.23
C LYS A 418 -1.66 -0.77 -21.87
N PRO A 419 -0.69 -0.57 -22.77
CA PRO A 419 0.18 0.60 -22.69
C PRO A 419 -0.63 1.88 -22.90
N PHE A 420 -0.24 2.95 -22.21
CA PHE A 420 -0.80 4.29 -22.35
C PHE A 420 0.21 5.28 -22.96
N PRO A 421 -0.24 6.36 -23.63
CA PRO A 421 0.67 7.37 -24.21
C PRO A 421 1.43 8.13 -23.12
N MET A 422 2.74 8.38 -23.33
CA MET A 422 3.61 9.05 -22.34
C MET A 422 4.04 10.47 -22.73
N GLU A 423 3.60 10.97 -23.88
CA GLU A 423 4.03 12.25 -24.47
C GLU A 423 3.66 13.45 -23.58
N GLY A 424 2.66 13.28 -22.71
CA GLY A 424 2.28 14.29 -21.73
C GLY A 424 3.24 14.37 -20.52
N TYR A 425 3.95 13.31 -20.15
CA TYR A 425 4.82 13.37 -18.97
C TYR A 425 6.11 14.15 -19.26
N PRO A 426 6.75 14.75 -18.23
CA PRO A 426 8.04 15.41 -18.39
C PRO A 426 9.07 14.48 -19.07
N ALA A 427 9.82 15.01 -20.05
CA ALA A 427 10.76 14.21 -20.83
C ALA A 427 11.79 13.47 -19.95
N GLU A 428 12.24 14.12 -18.87
CA GLU A 428 13.15 13.52 -17.90
C GLU A 428 12.56 12.38 -17.06
N ALA A 429 11.23 12.17 -17.11
CA ALA A 429 10.53 11.13 -16.37
C ALA A 429 10.03 9.96 -17.23
N GLN A 430 9.90 10.15 -18.53
CA GLN A 430 9.34 9.14 -19.44
C GLN A 430 10.10 7.81 -19.42
N SER A 431 11.42 7.83 -19.19
CA SER A 431 12.26 6.62 -19.20
C SER A 431 12.08 5.70 -17.99
N HIS A 432 11.43 6.17 -16.92
CA HIS A 432 11.18 5.40 -15.71
C HIS A 432 9.70 5.19 -15.39
N ILE A 433 8.81 5.58 -16.30
CA ILE A 433 7.39 5.25 -16.22
C ILE A 433 7.19 3.83 -16.73
N ILE A 434 6.53 2.99 -15.93
CA ILE A 434 6.05 1.68 -16.39
C ILE A 434 4.82 1.92 -17.27
N GLN A 435 4.97 1.72 -18.57
CA GLN A 435 3.94 1.99 -19.58
C GLN A 435 2.87 0.87 -19.64
N ASP A 436 2.14 0.69 -18.53
CA ASP A 436 1.09 -0.33 -18.42
C ASP A 436 -0.04 0.16 -17.49
N SER A 437 -1.28 0.18 -17.98
CA SER A 437 -2.46 0.61 -17.20
C SER A 437 -2.86 -0.37 -16.09
N GLY A 438 -2.24 -1.55 -16.05
CA GLY A 438 -2.40 -2.56 -15.01
C GLY A 438 -1.52 -2.33 -13.79
N VAL A 439 -0.59 -1.38 -13.82
CA VAL A 439 0.26 -1.11 -12.65
C VAL A 439 -0.61 -0.71 -11.47
N ALA A 440 -0.34 -1.36 -10.34
CA ALA A 440 -1.09 -1.20 -9.11
C ALA A 440 -2.57 -1.60 -9.17
N ILE A 441 -3.04 -2.44 -10.11
CA ILE A 441 -4.31 -3.18 -9.90
C ILE A 441 -4.11 -4.30 -8.87
N PRO A 442 -5.18 -4.89 -8.29
CA PRO A 442 -5.03 -5.82 -7.17
C PRO A 442 -4.19 -7.07 -7.47
N GLY A 443 -4.21 -7.57 -8.70
CA GLY A 443 -3.33 -8.67 -9.12
C GLY A 443 -1.97 -8.23 -9.67
N PHE A 444 -1.62 -6.95 -9.66
CA PHE A 444 -0.23 -6.52 -9.86
C PHE A 444 0.46 -6.55 -8.49
N LEU A 445 1.41 -7.46 -8.29
CA LEU A 445 2.14 -7.57 -7.02
C LEU A 445 3.01 -6.33 -6.83
N THR A 446 2.81 -5.65 -5.71
CA THR A 446 3.56 -4.46 -5.34
C THR A 446 4.36 -4.71 -4.08
N GLN A 447 5.39 -3.89 -3.88
CA GLN A 447 6.14 -3.88 -2.63
C GLN A 447 5.23 -3.65 -1.41
N ALA A 448 4.20 -2.80 -1.51
CA ALA A 448 3.27 -2.57 -0.40
C ALA A 448 2.50 -3.86 0.00
N ASP A 449 2.12 -4.69 -0.98
CA ASP A 449 1.43 -5.96 -0.73
C ASP A 449 2.32 -6.94 0.07
N VAL A 450 3.61 -7.00 -0.24
CA VAL A 450 4.59 -7.80 0.49
C VAL A 450 4.81 -7.21 1.90
N LEU A 451 5.07 -5.91 1.98
CA LEU A 451 5.33 -5.21 3.24
C LEU A 451 4.14 -5.23 4.20
N GLN A 452 2.90 -5.37 3.70
CA GLN A 452 1.74 -5.55 4.56
C GLN A 452 1.89 -6.75 5.51
N SER A 453 2.48 -7.85 5.06
CA SER A 453 2.77 -9.03 5.90
C SER A 453 4.06 -8.91 6.71
N LEU A 454 5.07 -8.23 6.18
CA LEU A 454 6.41 -8.19 6.78
C LEU A 454 6.61 -7.06 7.80
N ALA A 455 5.94 -5.91 7.60
CA ALA A 455 6.12 -4.70 8.43
C ALA A 455 6.06 -4.95 9.94
N PRO A 456 5.18 -5.82 10.49
CA PRO A 456 5.10 -6.01 11.93
C PRO A 456 6.33 -6.68 12.57
N VAL A 457 7.22 -7.25 11.75
CA VAL A 457 8.31 -8.13 12.23
C VAL A 457 9.67 -7.76 11.68
N ILE A 458 9.77 -6.92 10.66
CA ILE A 458 11.05 -6.47 10.12
C ILE A 458 11.66 -5.33 10.94
N THR A 459 12.98 -5.30 10.98
CA THR A 459 13.78 -4.25 11.63
C THR A 459 15.05 -4.00 10.83
N CYS A 460 15.57 -2.77 10.83
CA CYS A 460 16.89 -2.44 10.26
C CYS A 460 18.06 -2.85 11.18
N ARG A 461 17.79 -3.09 12.46
CA ARG A 461 18.81 -3.43 13.48
C ARG A 461 18.39 -4.67 14.25
N SER A 462 19.33 -5.60 14.42
CA SER A 462 19.15 -6.72 15.34
C SER A 462 19.25 -6.22 16.78
N ASP A 463 18.37 -6.71 17.65
CA ASP A 463 18.49 -6.52 19.10
C ASP A 463 19.01 -7.78 19.79
N THR A 464 19.19 -8.89 19.08
CA THR A 464 19.73 -10.14 19.64
C THR A 464 20.93 -10.60 18.83
N PHE A 465 22.01 -10.95 19.52
CA PHE A 465 23.31 -11.26 18.95
C PHE A 465 23.83 -12.57 19.52
N THR A 466 24.41 -13.41 18.67
CA THR A 466 25.21 -14.55 19.10
C THR A 466 26.68 -14.16 19.01
N ILE A 467 27.37 -14.16 20.14
CA ILE A 467 28.78 -13.81 20.26
C ILE A 467 29.55 -15.09 20.59
N ARG A 468 30.47 -15.48 19.70
CA ARG A 468 31.42 -16.56 19.96
C ARG A 468 32.77 -15.96 20.33
N ALA A 469 33.39 -16.48 21.39
CA ALA A 469 34.71 -16.07 21.83
C ALA A 469 35.63 -17.29 22.02
N TYR A 470 36.92 -17.04 21.82
CA TYR A 470 38.01 -18.00 22.00
C TYR A 470 39.02 -17.44 22.99
N GLY A 471 39.46 -18.28 23.91
CA GLY A 471 40.53 -17.97 24.86
C GLY A 471 41.58 -19.06 24.88
N GLU A 472 42.85 -18.68 25.02
CA GLU A 472 43.96 -19.61 25.20
C GLU A 472 44.85 -19.19 26.36
N SER A 473 45.36 -20.19 27.08
CA SER A 473 46.39 -20.00 28.10
C SER A 473 47.74 -20.40 27.53
N ARG A 474 48.77 -19.58 27.73
CA ARG A 474 50.14 -19.82 27.26
C ARG A 474 51.12 -19.85 28.42
N ASP A 475 52.16 -20.69 28.32
CA ASP A 475 53.28 -20.65 29.25
C ASP A 475 54.27 -19.50 28.94
N LYS A 476 55.34 -19.39 29.75
CA LYS A 476 56.39 -18.36 29.58
C LYS A 476 57.17 -18.47 28.25
N SER A 477 57.11 -19.62 27.59
CA SER A 477 57.73 -19.85 26.27
C SER A 477 56.77 -19.54 25.11
N GLY A 478 55.51 -19.20 25.40
CA GLY A 478 54.47 -18.96 24.40
C GLY A 478 53.72 -20.21 23.96
N LYS A 479 54.01 -21.39 24.54
CA LYS A 479 53.31 -22.64 24.23
C LYS A 479 51.89 -22.60 24.80
N VAL A 480 50.90 -22.94 23.97
CA VAL A 480 49.50 -23.02 24.39
C VAL A 480 49.28 -24.25 25.27
N ASN A 481 48.77 -24.04 26.49
CA ASN A 481 48.47 -25.07 27.47
C ASN A 481 47.00 -25.50 27.46
N ALA A 482 46.10 -24.55 27.18
CA ALA A 482 44.66 -24.79 27.18
C ALA A 482 43.97 -23.87 26.19
N ARG A 483 42.84 -24.32 25.66
CA ARG A 483 41.93 -23.57 24.79
C ARG A 483 40.52 -23.71 25.30
N SER A 484 39.74 -22.65 25.18
CA SER A 484 38.32 -22.65 25.50
C SER A 484 37.56 -21.81 24.48
N TRP A 485 36.37 -22.27 24.12
CA TRP A 485 35.43 -21.52 23.30
C TRP A 485 34.13 -21.36 24.07
N CYS A 486 33.49 -20.21 23.90
CA CYS A 486 32.17 -19.98 24.45
C CYS A 486 31.28 -19.26 23.44
N GLU A 487 29.98 -19.42 23.63
CA GLU A 487 28.93 -18.75 22.89
C GLU A 487 27.99 -18.09 23.90
N ALA A 488 27.75 -16.79 23.69
CA ALA A 488 26.81 -16.01 24.46
C ALA A 488 25.73 -15.46 23.53
N VAL A 489 24.46 -15.60 23.90
CA VAL A 489 23.37 -14.86 23.27
C VAL A 489 23.11 -13.64 24.11
N VAL A 490 23.23 -12.46 23.49
CA VAL A 490 23.09 -11.17 24.15
C VAL A 490 21.94 -10.42 23.51
N GLN A 491 21.03 -9.87 24.32
CA GLN A 491 19.87 -9.13 23.86
C GLN A 491 19.90 -7.69 24.38
N ARG A 492 19.73 -6.72 23.48
CA ARG A 492 19.45 -5.33 23.80
C ARG A 492 18.00 -5.19 24.24
N THR A 493 17.76 -4.51 25.35
CA THR A 493 16.40 -4.27 25.88
C THR A 493 15.98 -2.82 25.73
N PRO A 494 14.67 -2.49 25.86
CA PRO A 494 14.21 -1.11 25.89
C PRO A 494 14.80 -0.28 27.03
N ALA A 495 15.25 -0.89 28.13
CA ALA A 495 15.82 -0.17 29.26
C ALA A 495 17.14 0.52 28.89
N PHE A 496 17.38 1.71 29.44
CA PHE A 496 18.69 2.34 29.43
C PHE A 496 19.66 1.63 30.38
N VAL A 497 20.97 1.82 30.19
CA VAL A 497 21.98 1.30 31.14
C VAL A 497 21.74 1.89 32.53
N ASP A 498 21.60 3.22 32.59
CA ASP A 498 21.12 3.94 33.77
C ASP A 498 19.59 4.07 33.72
N VAL A 499 18.93 3.45 34.71
CA VAL A 499 17.46 3.34 34.79
C VAL A 499 16.77 4.61 35.28
N THR A 500 17.54 5.65 35.64
CA THR A 500 16.97 6.96 35.99
C THR A 500 16.29 7.62 34.77
N ASP A 501 16.84 7.40 33.58
CA ASP A 501 16.16 7.78 32.34
C ASP A 501 15.10 6.75 31.97
N ARG A 502 13.89 7.25 31.75
CA ARG A 502 12.80 6.44 31.22
C ARG A 502 13.10 6.00 29.79
N PRO A 503 12.63 4.82 29.34
CA PRO A 503 12.92 4.34 28.01
C PRO A 503 12.51 5.28 26.86
N GLU A 504 11.44 6.06 27.03
CA GLU A 504 10.95 7.03 26.05
C GLU A 504 11.76 8.33 25.99
N THR A 505 12.74 8.54 26.88
CA THR A 505 13.63 9.70 26.85
C THR A 505 14.45 9.71 25.55
N ARG A 506 14.50 10.85 24.87
CA ARG A 506 15.35 11.03 23.69
C ARG A 506 16.80 10.94 24.10
N LEU A 507 17.64 10.27 23.29
CA LEU A 507 19.04 10.04 23.64
C LEU A 507 19.81 11.33 23.95
N GLY A 508 19.55 12.42 23.23
CA GLY A 508 20.20 13.72 23.48
C GLY A 508 19.81 14.40 24.79
N ASP A 509 18.67 14.01 25.38
CA ASP A 509 18.15 14.54 26.64
C ASP A 509 18.46 13.61 27.84
N ALA A 510 19.11 12.47 27.59
CA ALA A 510 19.44 11.46 28.60
C ALA A 510 20.68 11.85 29.43
N THR A 511 20.94 11.14 30.54
CA THR A 511 22.14 11.30 31.35
C THR A 511 23.42 11.11 30.51
N PRO A 512 24.57 11.70 30.89
CA PRO A 512 25.84 11.49 30.18
C PRO A 512 26.23 10.02 30.03
N LEU A 513 25.85 9.18 31.01
CA LEU A 513 26.09 7.74 30.96
C LEU A 513 25.27 7.08 29.84
N ASN A 514 23.99 7.40 29.73
CA ASN A 514 23.12 6.89 28.68
C ASN A 514 23.40 7.49 27.31
N GLN A 515 23.83 8.75 27.22
CA GLN A 515 24.32 9.33 25.96
C GLN A 515 25.53 8.54 25.42
N LYS A 516 26.40 8.04 26.32
CA LYS A 516 27.60 7.28 25.95
C LYS A 516 27.33 5.82 25.65
N PHE A 517 26.53 5.13 26.46
CA PHE A 517 26.35 3.66 26.36
C PHE A 517 24.98 3.23 25.84
N GLY A 518 23.97 4.11 25.90
CA GLY A 518 22.64 3.84 25.38
C GLY A 518 21.88 2.76 26.16
N ARG A 519 21.24 1.85 25.43
CA ARG A 519 20.40 0.80 26.00
C ARG A 519 21.21 -0.30 26.65
N ARG A 520 20.60 -0.95 27.64
CA ARG A 520 21.13 -2.13 28.32
C ARG A 520 21.16 -3.33 27.38
N TYR A 521 22.19 -4.15 27.57
CA TYR A 521 22.31 -5.48 26.98
C TYR A 521 22.34 -6.52 28.09
N GLU A 522 21.64 -7.62 27.89
CA GLU A 522 21.51 -8.73 28.85
C GLU A 522 22.00 -10.02 28.21
N VAL A 523 22.76 -10.82 28.97
CA VAL A 523 23.18 -12.17 28.52
C VAL A 523 22.01 -13.11 28.76
N VAL A 524 21.36 -13.54 27.68
CA VAL A 524 20.18 -14.41 27.71
C VAL A 524 20.57 -15.88 27.85
N SER A 525 21.69 -16.27 27.23
CA SER A 525 22.25 -17.61 27.39
C SER A 525 23.78 -17.59 27.25
N PHE A 526 24.46 -18.48 27.96
CA PHE A 526 25.89 -18.68 27.83
C PHE A 526 26.21 -20.18 27.85
N ARG A 527 27.06 -20.64 26.94
CA ARG A 527 27.57 -22.01 26.94
C ARG A 527 29.03 -22.09 26.53
N LEU A 528 29.73 -23.08 27.07
CA LEU A 528 31.03 -23.49 26.55
C LEU A 528 30.81 -24.34 25.30
N LEU A 529 31.64 -24.15 24.28
CA LEU A 529 31.59 -24.91 23.04
C LEU A 529 32.62 -26.03 23.05
N HIS A 530 32.22 -27.21 22.55
CA HIS A 530 33.18 -28.27 22.26
C HIS A 530 34.02 -27.90 21.02
N PRO A 531 35.30 -28.34 20.91
CA PRO A 531 36.14 -28.05 19.74
C PRO A 531 35.58 -28.51 18.38
N SER A 532 34.58 -29.39 18.36
CA SER A 532 33.90 -29.82 17.12
C SER A 532 32.79 -28.87 16.66
N GLU A 533 32.40 -27.91 17.49
CA GLU A 533 31.32 -26.94 17.21
C GLU A 533 31.86 -25.56 16.77
N THR A 534 33.19 -25.41 16.73
CA THR A 534 33.89 -24.15 16.47
C THR A 534 33.99 -23.81 15.01
#